data_AF-V8N5H7-F1
#
_entry.id   AF-V8N5H7-F1
#
_cell.length_a   1.000
_cell.length_b   1.000
_cell.length_c   1.000
_cell.angle_alpha   90.00
_cell.angle_beta   90.00
_cell.angle_gamma   90.00
#
_symmetry.space_group_name_H-M   'P 1'
#
loop_
_entity.id
_entity.type
_entity.pdbx_description
1 polymer ?
#
loop_
_entity_poly.entity_id
_entity_poly.type
_entity_poly.pdbx_seq_one_letter_code
_entity_poly.pdbx_strand_id
1 'polypeptide(L)'
;MDDINKTHMVDSWNGLKELDWGFVFVFGATCFIQSIPVYRYTAPNTLFANGTVYPPNEGFCPCRESGIQNISSCKLNAPIFISQPHFLNADPVLLDMVDGLHPNKEDHDMFVDIHPTQD
;
A
#
# COMPACT_ATOMS: atom_id res chain seq x y z
N MET A 1 18.94 0.74 2.96
CA MET A 1 17.90 0.69 4.02
C MET A 1 18.52 -0.08 5.17
N ASP A 2 19.39 0.59 5.91
CA ASP A 2 20.40 -0.05 6.79
C ASP A 2 20.49 0.64 8.15
N ASP A 3 19.43 1.36 8.54
CA ASP A 3 19.38 2.12 9.79
C ASP A 3 18.12 1.75 10.56
N ILE A 4 18.27 0.86 11.54
CA ILE A 4 17.18 0.37 12.40
C ILE A 4 16.58 1.47 13.28
N ASN A 5 17.24 2.62 13.44
CA ASN A 5 16.68 3.75 14.21
C ASN A 5 15.51 4.42 13.48
N LYS A 6 15.30 4.11 12.19
CA LYS A 6 14.16 4.57 11.40
C LYS A 6 13.01 3.56 11.36
N THR A 7 13.15 2.43 12.05
CA THR A 7 12.10 1.43 12.18
C THR A 7 11.16 1.83 13.32
N HIS A 8 9.88 2.02 12.99
CA HIS A 8 8.85 2.18 14.01
C HIS A 8 8.46 0.79 14.54
N MET A 9 8.71 0.55 15.83
CA MET A 9 8.20 -0.64 16.50
C MET A 9 6.71 -0.43 16.80
N VAL A 10 5.87 -1.31 16.25
CA VAL A 10 4.47 -1.45 16.68
C VAL A 10 4.48 -2.38 17.88
N ASP A 11 4.39 -1.80 19.08
CA ASP A 11 4.48 -2.48 20.38
C ASP A 11 3.19 -3.19 20.80
N SER A 12 2.08 -2.90 20.12
CA SER A 12 0.79 -3.55 20.33
C SER A 12 0.22 -4.05 18.99
N TRP A 13 0.27 -5.37 18.78
CA TRP A 13 -0.43 -6.05 17.70
C TRP A 13 -1.53 -6.92 18.32
N ASN A 14 -2.79 -6.55 18.10
CA ASN A 14 -3.96 -7.15 18.78
C ASN A 14 -4.33 -8.56 18.26
N GLY A 15 -3.42 -9.28 17.61
CA GLY A 15 -3.71 -10.60 17.05
C GLY A 15 -4.61 -10.59 15.81
N LEU A 16 -4.96 -9.41 15.29
CA LEU A 16 -5.76 -9.27 14.06
C LEU A 16 -4.93 -9.71 12.86
N LYS A 17 -5.13 -10.96 12.44
CA LYS A 17 -4.52 -11.54 11.23
C LYS A 17 -4.99 -10.85 9.94
N GLU A 18 -6.11 -10.15 10.00
CA GLU A 18 -6.63 -9.29 8.92
C GLU A 18 -7.21 -8.00 9.52
N LEU A 19 -6.91 -6.87 8.87
CA LEU A 19 -7.57 -5.60 9.14
C LEU A 19 -8.82 -5.55 8.27
N ASP A 20 -9.99 -5.85 8.85
CA ASP A 20 -11.27 -6.00 8.15
C ASP A 20 -11.79 -4.69 7.46
N TRP A 21 -11.06 -3.57 7.64
CA TRP A 21 -11.29 -2.28 6.97
C TRP A 21 -9.98 -1.58 6.56
N GLY A 22 -8.86 -2.30 6.57
CA GLY A 22 -7.53 -1.74 6.36
C GLY A 22 -6.93 -2.09 5.00
N PHE A 23 -5.79 -1.48 4.69
CA PHE A 23 -4.98 -1.90 3.55
C PHE A 23 -4.46 -3.32 3.79
N VAL A 24 -4.74 -4.20 2.84
CA VAL A 24 -4.27 -5.58 2.86
C VAL A 24 -2.84 -5.60 2.35
N PHE A 25 -1.96 -6.26 3.11
CA PHE A 25 -0.60 -6.56 2.68
C PHE A 25 -0.44 -8.07 2.54
N VAL A 26 0.22 -8.49 1.45
CA VAL A 26 0.38 -9.90 1.10
C VAL A 26 1.82 -10.32 1.34
N PHE A 27 2.04 -11.51 1.90
CA PHE A 27 3.37 -12.07 2.11
C PHE A 27 4.11 -12.18 0.77
N GLY A 28 5.31 -11.60 0.69
CA GLY A 28 6.17 -11.66 -0.47
C GLY A 28 7.35 -12.62 -0.27
N ALA A 29 8.14 -12.39 0.77
CA ALA A 29 9.39 -13.14 0.99
C ALA A 29 9.87 -13.09 2.44
N THR A 30 10.76 -14.02 2.78
CA THR A 30 11.59 -13.95 3.98
C THR A 30 12.91 -13.25 3.63
N CYS A 31 13.28 -12.23 4.40
CA CYS A 31 14.46 -11.40 4.18
C CYS A 31 15.28 -11.26 5.48
N PHE A 32 16.45 -10.64 5.38
CA PHE A 32 17.27 -10.25 6.53
C PHE A 32 17.55 -8.76 6.50
N ILE A 33 17.32 -8.07 7.62
CA ILE A 33 17.74 -6.68 7.84
C ILE A 33 18.78 -6.70 8.95
N GLN A 34 20.03 -6.35 8.64
CA GLN A 34 21.14 -6.40 9.63
C GLN A 34 21.18 -7.73 10.41
N SER A 35 21.06 -8.86 9.71
CA SER A 35 21.00 -10.22 10.27
C SER A 35 19.76 -10.59 11.09
N ILE A 36 18.76 -9.71 11.19
CA ILE A 36 17.46 -10.00 11.80
C ILE A 36 16.54 -10.60 10.72
N PRO A 37 15.99 -11.81 10.92
CA PRO A 37 15.04 -12.39 9.97
C PRO A 37 13.73 -11.60 10.02
N VAL A 38 13.18 -11.29 8.85
CA VAL A 38 11.91 -10.58 8.71
C VAL A 38 11.06 -11.21 7.61
N TYR A 39 9.75 -11.08 7.73
CA TYR A 39 8.80 -11.35 6.67
C TYR A 39 8.42 -10.04 5.99
N ARG A 40 8.65 -9.95 4.69
CA ARG A 40 8.25 -8.81 3.87
C ARG A 40 6.85 -9.01 3.35
N TYR A 41 5.97 -8.08 3.67
CA TYR A 41 4.62 -8.00 3.13
C TYR A 41 4.50 -6.76 2.24
N THR A 42 3.84 -6.89 1.08
CA THR A 42 3.69 -5.81 0.10
C THR A 42 2.23 -5.52 -0.17
N ALA A 43 1.89 -4.27 -0.45
CA ALA A 43 0.58 -3.91 -0.97
C ALA A 43 0.39 -4.57 -2.36
N PRO A 44 -0.70 -5.33 -2.57
CA PRO A 44 -0.98 -5.89 -3.88
C PRO A 44 -1.47 -4.80 -4.83
N ASN A 45 -1.32 -5.00 -6.15
CA ASN A 45 -1.84 -4.08 -7.16
C ASN A 45 -3.37 -3.94 -7.12
N THR A 46 -4.06 -4.86 -6.44
CA THR A 46 -5.51 -4.79 -6.19
C THR A 46 -5.90 -3.76 -5.12
N LEU A 47 -4.94 -3.22 -4.35
CA LEU A 47 -5.22 -2.33 -3.21
C LEU A 47 -6.04 -1.10 -3.61
N PHE A 48 -5.69 -0.47 -4.74
CA PHE A 48 -6.40 0.68 -5.30
C PHE A 48 -7.01 0.39 -6.68
N ALA A 49 -7.20 -0.89 -7.01
CA ALA A 49 -7.80 -1.27 -8.27
C ALA A 49 -9.27 -0.81 -8.35
N ASN A 50 -9.71 -0.44 -9.54
CA ASN A 50 -11.11 -0.14 -9.81
C ASN A 50 -12.00 -1.36 -9.45
N GLY A 51 -13.19 -1.13 -8.87
CA GLY A 51 -14.13 -2.19 -8.48
C GLY A 51 -14.55 -3.13 -9.63
N THR A 52 -14.47 -2.68 -10.88
CA THR A 52 -14.71 -3.52 -12.08
C THR A 52 -13.55 -4.49 -12.36
N VAL A 53 -12.34 -4.16 -11.94
CA VAL A 53 -11.14 -5.01 -12.06
C VAL A 53 -11.01 -5.93 -10.85
N TYR A 54 -11.30 -5.41 -9.66
CA TYR A 54 -11.29 -6.15 -8.40
C TYR A 54 -12.62 -5.93 -7.66
N PRO A 55 -13.63 -6.82 -7.83
CA PRO A 55 -14.98 -6.68 -7.27
C PRO A 55 -15.04 -6.34 -5.77
N PRO A 56 -14.14 -6.84 -4.90
CA PRO A 56 -14.15 -6.44 -3.49
C PRO A 56 -13.97 -4.92 -3.24
N ASN A 57 -13.44 -4.17 -4.21
CA ASN A 57 -13.28 -2.71 -4.10
C ASN A 57 -14.53 -1.91 -4.51
N GLU A 58 -15.64 -2.53 -4.92
CA GLU A 58 -16.84 -1.84 -5.39
C GLU A 58 -17.39 -0.82 -4.36
N GLY A 59 -17.26 -1.12 -3.06
CA GLY A 59 -17.67 -0.23 -1.97
C GLY A 59 -16.91 1.10 -1.89
N PHE A 60 -15.78 1.24 -2.58
CA PHE A 60 -14.94 2.44 -2.59
C PHE A 60 -15.21 3.40 -3.78
N CYS A 61 -16.19 3.08 -4.63
CA CYS A 61 -16.60 3.88 -5.80
C CYS A 61 -17.37 5.18 -5.41
N PRO A 62 -17.49 6.20 -6.29
CA PRO A 62 -17.75 6.11 -7.73
C PRO A 62 -16.50 5.74 -8.52
N CYS A 63 -16.59 4.67 -9.30
CA CYS A 63 -15.44 4.00 -9.89
C CYS A 63 -14.67 4.94 -10.82
N ARG A 64 -13.36 5.06 -10.58
CA ARG A 64 -12.38 5.84 -11.34
C ARG A 64 -11.28 4.92 -11.85
N GLU A 65 -10.33 5.47 -12.57
CA GLU A 65 -9.08 4.81 -12.97
C GLU A 65 -8.49 3.99 -11.81
N SER A 66 -7.94 2.82 -12.09
CA SER A 66 -7.22 2.02 -11.10
C SER A 66 -5.98 2.75 -10.61
N GLY A 67 -5.61 2.51 -9.34
CA GLY A 67 -4.43 3.09 -8.70
C GLY A 67 -4.69 4.38 -7.91
N ILE A 68 -5.95 4.84 -7.86
CA ILE A 68 -6.36 5.98 -7.03
C ILE A 68 -7.57 5.63 -6.17
N GLN A 69 -7.63 6.22 -4.98
CA GLN A 69 -8.76 6.07 -4.07
C GLN A 69 -9.28 7.45 -3.64
N ASN A 70 -10.58 7.67 -3.79
CA ASN A 70 -11.23 8.87 -3.27
C ASN A 70 -11.34 8.79 -1.74
N ILE A 71 -10.84 9.82 -1.05
CA ILE A 71 -10.89 9.93 0.41
C ILE A 71 -11.61 11.21 0.86
N SER A 72 -12.43 11.81 0.00
CA SER A 72 -13.14 13.05 0.31
C SER A 72 -13.99 12.95 1.58
N SER A 73 -14.66 11.81 1.77
CA SER A 73 -15.52 11.55 2.93
C SER A 73 -14.77 11.61 4.27
N CYS A 74 -13.49 11.24 4.31
CA CYS A 74 -12.67 11.31 5.52
C CYS A 74 -11.85 12.61 5.64
N LYS A 75 -11.91 13.49 4.63
CA LYS A 75 -11.18 14.77 4.58
C LYS A 75 -12.10 15.97 4.37
N LEU A 76 -13.11 16.11 5.23
CA LEU A 76 -14.03 17.27 5.24
C LEU A 76 -14.67 17.54 3.85
N ASN A 77 -14.94 16.49 3.08
CA ASN A 77 -15.44 16.55 1.71
C ASN A 77 -14.55 17.30 0.71
N ALA A 78 -13.27 17.53 1.03
CA ALA A 78 -12.30 18.06 0.08
C ALA A 78 -12.06 17.05 -1.06
N PRO A 79 -11.84 17.49 -2.31
CA PRO A 79 -11.67 16.61 -3.47
C PRO A 79 -10.26 15.99 -3.49
N ILE A 80 -9.99 15.09 -2.54
CA ILE A 80 -8.68 14.48 -2.33
C ILE A 80 -8.72 13.00 -2.73
N PHE A 81 -7.72 12.62 -3.51
CA PHE A 81 -7.42 11.24 -3.88
C PHE A 81 -6.05 10.85 -3.32
N ILE A 82 -5.90 9.56 -3.00
CA ILE A 82 -4.61 8.97 -2.64
C ILE A 82 -4.19 7.95 -3.70
N SER A 83 -2.88 7.76 -3.85
CA SER A 83 -2.26 6.79 -4.75
C SER A 83 -0.93 6.31 -4.15
N GLN A 84 -0.31 5.31 -4.79
CA GLN A 84 1.11 5.07 -4.57
C GLN A 84 1.96 6.18 -5.23
N PRO A 85 3.17 6.48 -4.71
CA PRO A 85 4.01 7.54 -5.26
C PRO A 85 4.23 7.39 -6.77
N HIS A 86 4.25 8.51 -7.47
CA HIS A 86 4.32 8.58 -8.94
C HIS A 86 3.29 7.70 -9.68
N PHE A 87 2.14 7.43 -9.05
CA PHE A 87 1.09 6.56 -9.58
C PHE A 87 1.59 5.15 -9.94
N LEU A 88 2.50 4.59 -9.13
CA LEU A 88 2.87 3.18 -9.24
C LEU A 88 1.61 2.30 -9.21
N ASN A 89 1.53 1.32 -10.13
CA ASN A 89 0.40 0.40 -10.32
C ASN A 89 -0.94 1.05 -10.73
N ALA A 90 -0.94 2.31 -11.17
CA ALA A 90 -2.14 2.98 -11.65
C ALA A 90 -2.36 2.83 -13.15
N ASP A 91 -3.57 3.18 -13.61
CA ASP A 91 -3.88 3.20 -15.04
C ASP A 91 -2.98 4.20 -15.78
N PRO A 92 -2.46 3.87 -16.98
CA PRO A 92 -1.49 4.71 -17.69
C PRO A 92 -1.97 6.13 -17.98
N VAL A 93 -3.28 6.33 -18.13
CA VAL A 93 -3.86 7.66 -18.37
C VAL A 93 -3.53 8.66 -17.26
N LEU A 94 -3.30 8.19 -16.02
CA LEU A 94 -2.89 9.03 -14.90
C LEU A 94 -1.43 9.47 -14.99
N LEU A 95 -0.57 8.67 -15.65
CA LEU A 95 0.83 9.01 -15.91
C LEU A 95 0.96 10.11 -16.97
N ASP A 96 0.03 10.14 -17.93
CA ASP A 96 0.02 11.15 -19.00
C ASP A 96 -0.51 12.52 -18.54
N MET A 97 -1.13 12.60 -17.34
CA MET A 97 -1.72 13.83 -16.82
C MET A 97 -0.73 14.76 -16.11
N VAL A 98 0.45 14.27 -15.73
CA VAL A 98 1.43 15.02 -14.93
C VAL A 98 2.84 14.78 -15.46
N ASP A 99 3.54 15.85 -15.80
CA ASP A 99 4.94 15.77 -16.22
C ASP A 99 5.86 15.40 -15.06
N GLY A 100 6.89 14.59 -15.35
CA GLY A 100 7.93 14.20 -14.39
C GLY A 100 7.61 12.98 -13.53
N LEU A 101 6.58 12.20 -13.89
CA LEU A 101 6.28 10.94 -13.22
C LEU A 101 7.24 9.82 -13.65
N HIS A 102 7.82 9.12 -12.67
CA HIS A 102 8.78 8.03 -12.89
C HIS A 102 8.44 6.86 -11.94
N PRO A 103 7.29 6.18 -12.11
CA PRO A 103 6.90 5.07 -11.26
C PRO A 103 7.95 3.95 -11.32
N ASN A 104 8.47 3.53 -10.17
CA ASN A 104 9.39 2.42 -10.06
C ASN A 104 9.15 1.69 -8.74
N LYS A 105 9.37 0.38 -8.72
CA LYS A 105 9.07 -0.44 -7.54
C LYS A 105 10.08 -0.25 -6.41
N GLU A 106 11.32 0.14 -6.72
CA GLU A 106 12.37 0.27 -5.71
C GLU A 106 12.09 1.44 -4.74
N ASP A 107 11.60 2.56 -5.27
CA ASP A 107 11.33 3.78 -4.51
C ASP A 107 9.86 3.94 -4.09
N HIS A 108 8.91 3.38 -4.87
CA HIS A 108 7.49 3.71 -4.73
C HIS A 108 6.61 2.53 -4.28
N ASP A 109 7.19 1.36 -4.01
CA ASP A 109 6.43 0.24 -3.47
C ASP A 109 6.07 0.47 -2.00
N MET A 110 4.93 -0.11 -1.59
CA MET A 110 4.45 -0.03 -0.21
C MET A 110 4.62 -1.40 0.44
N PHE A 111 5.48 -1.47 1.46
CA PHE A 111 5.77 -2.72 2.13
C PHE A 111 5.94 -2.53 3.64
N VAL A 112 5.77 -3.63 4.36
CA VAL A 112 6.00 -3.74 5.80
C VAL A 112 6.89 -4.95 6.04
N ASP A 113 8.00 -4.73 6.73
CA ASP A 113 8.88 -5.81 7.19
C ASP A 113 8.57 -6.12 8.65
N ILE A 114 8.14 -7.35 8.92
CA ILE A 114 7.71 -7.81 10.25
C ILE A 114 8.73 -8.83 10.75
N HIS A 115 9.36 -8.54 11.89
CA HIS A 115 10.12 -9.56 12.61
C HIS A 115 9.16 -10.56 13.26
N PRO A 116 9.25 -11.87 12.97
CA PRO A 116 8.43 -12.86 13.68
C PRO A 116 8.86 -12.92 15.14
N THR A 117 7.93 -12.66 16.07
CA THR A 117 8.18 -12.97 17.48
C THR A 117 8.27 -14.48 17.64
N GLN A 118 9.24 -14.95 18.42
CA GLN A 118 9.26 -16.34 18.87
C GLN A 118 8.10 -16.52 19.87
N ASP A 119 7.32 -17.59 19.70
CA ASP A 119 6.32 -18.04 20.67
C ASP A 119 6.97 -18.39 22.03
#